data_AF-A0A7D5KXE8-F1
#
_entry.id   AF-A0A7D5KXE8-F1
#
_cell.length_a   1.000
_cell.length_b   1.000
_cell.length_c   1.000
_cell.angle_alpha   90.00
_cell.angle_beta   90.00
_cell.angle_gamma   90.00
#
_symmetry.space_group_name_H-M   'P 1'
#
loop_
_entity.id
_entity.type
_entity.pdbx_description
1 polymer ?
#
loop_
_entity_poly.entity_id
_entity_poly.type
_entity_poly.pdbx_seq_one_letter_code
_entity_poly.pdbx_strand_id
1 'polypeptide(L)' 'MTPRDHDRMRVRLEELLAEMETLDRHLLAPLSLGPAITNLEMMIEVYEGLETTGEDLRVVADD' A
#
# COMPACT_ATOMS: atom_id res chain seq x y z
N MET A 1 -12.09 7.41 -8.49
CA MET A 1 -11.05 6.40 -8.75
C MET A 1 -11.76 5.07 -8.94
N THR A 2 -11.43 4.28 -9.96
CA THR A 2 -12.12 3.00 -10.21
C THR A 2 -11.48 1.88 -9.38
N PRO A 3 -12.15 0.75 -9.11
CA PRO A 3 -11.54 -0.38 -8.41
C PRO A 3 -10.24 -0.88 -9.06
N ARG A 4 -10.17 -0.86 -10.40
CA ARG A 4 -8.94 -1.18 -11.14
C ARG A 4 -7.79 -0.20 -10.90
N ASP A 5 -8.11 1.06 -10.60
CA ASP A 5 -7.10 2.05 -10.24
C ASP A 5 -6.59 1.83 -8.80
N HIS A 6 -7.42 1.30 -7.90
CA HIS A 6 -7.02 0.91 -6.53
C HIS A 6 -6.05 -0.26 -6.57
N ASP A 7 -6.40 -1.35 -7.26
CA ASP A 7 -5.53 -2.52 -7.44
C ASP A 7 -4.16 -2.13 -8.01
N ARG A 8 -4.16 -1.27 -9.04
CA ARG A 8 -2.94 -0.80 -9.69
C ARG A 8 -2.08 0.04 -8.75
N MET A 9 -2.71 0.86 -7.91
CA MET A 9 -1.99 1.67 -6.92
C MET A 9 -1.39 0.79 -5.83
N ARG A 10 -2.14 -0.20 -5.32
CA ARG A 10 -1.66 -1.15 -4.31
C ARG A 10 -0.43 -1.91 -4.79
N VAL A 11 -0.49 -2.51 -5.99
CA VAL A 11 0.66 -3.18 -6.60
C VAL A 11 1.86 -2.24 -6.70
N ARG A 12 1.64 -0.98 -7.10
CA ARG A 12 2.73 -0.02 -7.21
C ARG A 12 3.34 0.36 -5.85
N LEU A 13 2.54 0.42 -4.78
CA LEU A 13 3.01 0.67 -3.43
C LEU A 13 3.83 -0.52 -2.90
N GLU A 14 3.40 -1.75 -3.17
CA GLU A 14 4.13 -2.98 -2.82
C GLU A 14 5.50 -3.06 -3.53
N GLU A 15 5.54 -2.74 -4.83
CA GLU A 15 6.80 -2.64 -5.59
C GLU A 15 7.75 -1.61 -4.96
N LEU A 16 7.22 -0.42 -4.61
CA LEU A 16 8.02 0.65 -4.01
C LEU A 16 8.53 0.28 -2.61
N LEU A 17 7.72 -0.41 -1.81
CA LEU A 17 8.12 -0.93 -0.50
C LEU A 17 9.31 -1.88 -0.64
N ALA A 18 9.25 -2.84 -1.57
CA ALA A 18 10.34 -3.79 -1.82
C ALA A 18 11.64 -3.10 -2.29
N GLU A 19 11.53 -2.06 -3.13
CA GLU A 19 12.66 -1.22 -3.54
C GLU A 19 13.26 -0.46 -2.34
N MET A 20 12.42 0.13 -1.48
CA MET A 20 12.88 0.88 -0.30
C MET A 20 13.56 -0.02 0.74
N GLU A 21 13.01 -1.19 1.03
CA GLU A 21 13.64 -2.18 1.92
C GLU A 21 15.00 -2.63 1.39
N THR A 22 15.11 -2.80 0.07
CA THR A 22 16.38 -3.16 -0.58
C THR A 22 17.39 -2.04 -0.43
N LEU A 23 16.98 -0.78 -0.65
CA LEU A 23 17.85 0.37 -0.49
C LEU A 23 18.30 0.55 0.97
N ASP A 24 17.40 0.38 1.95
CA ASP A 24 17.71 0.52 3.37
C ASP A 24 18.82 -0.44 3.82
N ARG A 25 18.83 -1.68 3.32
CA ARG A 25 19.91 -2.66 3.58
C ARG A 25 21.28 -2.21 3.07
N HIS A 26 21.33 -1.30 2.11
CA HIS A 26 22.57 -0.77 1.54
C HIS A 26 22.97 0.59 2.13
N LEU A 27 22.14 1.20 2.97
CA LEU A 27 22.50 2.43 3.66
C LEU A 27 23.48 2.15 4.79
N LEU A 28 24.44 3.06 4.95
CA LEU A 28 25.34 3.06 6.08
C LEU A 28 24.74 3.90 7.20
N ALA A 29 24.83 3.39 8.43
CA ALA A 29 24.40 4.12 9.62
C ALA A 29 25.07 5.52 9.67
N PRO A 30 24.32 6.58 10.08
CA PRO A 30 23.00 6.55 10.72
C PRO A 30 21.82 6.71 9.74
N LEU A 31 22.05 6.60 8.42
CA LEU A 31 20.97 6.75 7.45
C LEU A 31 20.06 5.53 7.49
N SER A 32 18.74 5.75 7.58
CA SER A 32 17.72 4.72 7.46
C SER A 32 16.48 5.28 6.79
N LEU A 33 15.80 4.41 6.04
CA LEU A 33 14.51 4.64 5.40
C LEU A 33 13.36 4.08 6.24
N GLY A 34 13.61 3.62 7.47
CA GLY A 34 12.59 3.06 8.36
C GLY A 34 11.28 3.88 8.41
N PRO A 35 11.32 5.20 8.63
CA PRO A 35 10.11 6.03 8.60
C PRO A 35 9.36 6.04 7.26
N ALA A 36 10.09 5.96 6.14
CA ALA A 36 9.48 5.91 4.81
C ALA A 36 8.86 4.53 4.53
N ILE A 37 9.52 3.46 4.96
CA ILE A 37 9.02 2.07 4.91
C ILE A 37 7.71 1.96 5.71
N THR A 38 7.69 2.42 6.96
CA THR A 38 6.47 2.40 7.79
C THR A 38 5.33 3.22 7.16
N ASN A 39 5.63 4.34 6.52
CA ASN A 39 4.62 5.11 5.80
C ASN A 39 4.04 4.36 4.60
N LEU A 40 4.85 3.58 3.87
CA LEU A 40 4.40 2.76 2.75
C LEU A 40 3.53 1.59 3.23
N GLU A 41 3.92 0.91 4.30
CA GLU A 41 3.14 -0.17 4.92
C GLU A 41 1.75 0.34 5.33
N MET A 42 1.66 1.46 6.06
CA MET A 42 0.38 2.05 6.45
C MET A 42 -0.48 2.46 5.25
N MET A 43 0.11 2.94 4.15
CA MET A 43 -0.65 3.26 2.95
C MET A 43 -1.22 2.00 2.29
N ILE A 44 -0.45 0.91 2.20
CA ILE A 44 -0.92 -0.37 1.66
C ILE A 44 -2.13 -0.87 2.46
N GLU A 45 -2.04 -0.87 3.80
CA GLU A 45 -3.14 -1.27 4.69
C GLU A 45 -4.42 -0.46 4.44
N VAL A 46 -4.31 0.86 4.20
CA VAL A 46 -5.46 1.69 3.87
C VAL A 46 -6.09 1.29 2.54
N TYR A 47 -5.29 0.98 1.51
CA TYR A 47 -5.83 0.54 0.21
C TYR A 47 -6.52 -0.83 0.31
N GLU A 48 -5.96 -1.77 1.08
CA GLU A 48 -6.59 -3.07 1.36
C GLU A 48 -7.90 -2.95 2.16
N GLY A 49 -7.94 -2.05 3.15
CA GLY A 49 -9.15 -1.75 3.92
C GLY A 49 -10.26 -1.10 3.08
N LEU A 50 -9.89 -0.29 2.08
CA LEU A 50 -10.86 0.32 1.16
C LEU A 50 -11.46 -0.69 0.17
N GLU A 51 -10.70 -1.72 -0.24
CA GLU A 51 -11.23 -2.81 -1.09
C GLU A 51 -12.30 -3.61 -0.35
N THR A 52 -12.03 -4.00 0.90
CA THR A 52 -12.97 -4.77 1.73
C THR A 52 -14.26 -3.98 2.03
N THR A 53 -14.16 -2.68 2.33
CA THR A 53 -15.35 -1.85 2.59
C THR A 53 -16.15 -1.54 1.31
N GLY A 54 -15.49 -1.50 0.15
CA GLY A 54 -16.13 -1.25 -1.15
C GLY A 54 -16.90 -2.45 -1.71
N GLU A 55 -16.50 -3.67 -1.36
CA GLU A 55 -17.26 -4.89 -1.68
C GLU A 55 -18.55 -4.99 -0.85
N ASP A 56 -18.48 -4.70 0.45
CA ASP A 56 -19.65 -4.74 1.34
C ASP A 56 -20.75 -3.75 0.92
N LEU A 57 -20.39 -2.57 0.42
CA LEU A 57 -21.36 -1.56 -0.04
C LEU A 57 -22.07 -1.95 -1.35
N ARG A 58 -21.47 -2.79 -2.19
CA ARG A 58 -22.12 -3.29 -3.42
C ARG A 58 -23.16 -4.37 -3.11
N VAL A 59 -22.90 -5.22 -2.12
CA VAL A 59 -23.83 -6.28 -1.70
C VAL A 59 -25.14 -5.73 -1.16
N VAL A 60 -25.12 -4.56 -0.51
CA VAL A 60 -26.33 -3.94 0.08
C VAL A 60 -27.17 -3.17 -0.95
N ALA A 61 -26.61 -2.82 -2.12
CA ALA A 61 -27.30 -2.00 -3.13
C ALA A 61 -28.07 -2.82 -4.19
N ASP A 62 -27.91 -4.14 -4.22
CA ASP A 62 -28.53 -5.05 -5.19
C ASP A 62 -29.77 -5.81 -4.64
N ASP A 63 -30.28 -5.45 -3.45
CA ASP A 63 -31.51 -5.98 -2.84
C ASP A 63 -32.72 -5.00 -2.91
#